data_AF-A0A2W0AY56-F1
#
_entry.id   AF-A0A2W0AY56-F1
#
_cell.length_a   1.000
_cell.length_b   1.000
_cell.length_c   1.000
_cell.angle_alpha   90.00
_cell.angle_beta   90.00
_cell.angle_gamma   90.00
#
_symmetry.space_group_name_H-M   'P 1'
#
loop_
_entity.id
_entity.type
_entity.pdbx_description
1 polymer ?
#
loop_
_entity_poly.entity_id
_entity_poly.type
_entity_poly.pdbx_seq_one_letter_code
_entity_poly.pdbx_strand_id
1 'polypeptide(L)'
;MRNVLLVSIVVFLSFTSWAGETLDRIVATVDRHPITRSDVEQEAHFTHLTEGKQGEITNREEVAALERLVDRDLIADQVAVFGVVPVTKEELEARVLEMRKQLPGGESDSEWRSL
;
A
#
# COMPACT_ATOMS: atom_id res chain seq x y z
N MET A 1 -26.68 2.18 48.03
CA MET A 1 -25.39 2.76 47.60
C MET A 1 -24.53 1.77 46.80
N ARG A 2 -24.29 0.54 47.28
CA ARG A 2 -23.54 -0.50 46.56
C ARG A 2 -24.04 -0.81 45.14
N ASN A 3 -25.35 -0.92 44.96
CA ASN A 3 -25.93 -1.25 43.64
C ASN A 3 -25.87 -0.07 42.66
N VAL A 4 -25.94 1.17 43.16
CA VAL A 4 -25.77 2.39 42.34
C VAL A 4 -24.32 2.52 41.87
N LEU A 5 -23.37 2.17 42.75
CA LEU A 5 -21.94 2.17 42.43
C LEU A 5 -21.58 1.09 41.39
N LEU A 6 -22.18 -0.10 41.50
CA LEU A 6 -22.02 -1.17 40.50
C LEU A 6 -22.60 -0.80 39.13
N VAL A 7 -23.80 -0.18 39.09
CA VAL A 7 -24.39 0.29 37.84
C VAL A 7 -23.52 1.38 37.20
N SER A 8 -22.99 2.30 37.99
CA SER A 8 -22.11 3.36 37.49
C SER A 8 -20.80 2.82 36.91
N ILE A 9 -20.23 1.77 37.49
CA ILE A 9 -19.02 1.10 36.98
C ILE A 9 -19.30 0.38 35.64
N VAL A 10 -20.43 -0.30 35.52
CA VAL A 10 -20.81 -1.00 34.28
C VAL A 10 -21.07 -0.01 33.13
N VAL A 11 -21.70 1.13 33.42
CA VAL A 11 -21.91 2.19 32.43
C VAL A 11 -20.57 2.82 31.99
N PHE A 12 -19.64 3.02 32.92
CA PHE A 12 -18.33 3.60 32.60
C PHE A 12 -17.45 2.64 31.76
N LEU A 13 -17.51 1.34 32.04
CA LEU A 13 -16.81 0.30 31.25
C LEU A 13 -17.38 0.13 29.83
N SER A 14 -18.65 0.46 29.61
CA SER A 14 -19.29 0.35 28.29
C SER A 14 -18.87 1.50 27.35
N PHE A 15 -18.34 2.60 27.88
CA PHE A 15 -17.85 3.73 27.09
C PHE A 15 -16.44 3.51 26.52
N THR A 16 -15.67 2.56 27.08
CA THR A 16 -14.28 2.32 26.65
C THR A 16 -14.17 1.39 25.44
N SER A 17 -15.28 0.79 24.97
CA SER A 17 -15.28 -0.15 23.85
C SER A 17 -15.56 0.51 22.49
N TRP A 18 -15.55 1.84 22.41
CA TRP A 18 -15.66 2.59 21.15
C TRP A 18 -14.27 2.89 20.56
N ALA A 19 -13.43 1.85 20.46
CA ALA A 19 -12.29 1.87 19.55
C ALA A 19 -12.81 1.34 18.21
N GLY A 20 -13.54 2.18 17.47
CA GLY A 20 -13.98 1.83 16.12
C GLY A 20 -12.76 1.56 15.24
N GLU A 21 -12.75 0.40 14.59
CA GLU A 21 -11.70 0.03 13.65
C GLU A 21 -11.66 1.06 12.51
N THR A 22 -10.54 1.74 12.32
CA THR A 22 -10.36 2.68 11.21
C THR A 22 -10.24 1.86 9.92
N LEU A 23 -11.34 1.74 9.19
CA LEU A 23 -11.32 1.16 7.86
C LEU A 23 -10.51 2.04 6.91
N ASP A 24 -9.75 1.39 6.02
CA ASP A 24 -9.04 2.08 4.95
C ASP A 24 -10.02 2.79 4.03
N ARG A 25 -9.75 4.07 3.76
CA ARG A 25 -10.67 4.93 3.03
C ARG A 25 -10.35 4.89 1.55
N ILE A 26 -11.37 4.84 0.73
CA ILE A 26 -11.24 5.07 -0.71
C ILE A 26 -11.03 6.57 -0.94
N VAL A 27 -9.92 6.92 -1.57
CA VAL A 27 -9.56 8.31 -1.91
C VAL A 27 -10.02 8.66 -3.32
N ALA A 28 -9.95 7.70 -4.24
CA ALA A 28 -10.42 7.83 -5.60
C ALA A 28 -10.89 6.47 -6.16
N THR A 29 -11.63 6.50 -7.27
CA THR A 29 -11.94 5.29 -8.03
C THR A 29 -11.67 5.59 -9.50
N VAL A 30 -10.79 4.79 -10.10
CA VAL A 30 -10.42 4.87 -11.51
C VAL A 30 -11.04 3.67 -12.19
N ASP A 31 -12.04 3.90 -13.04
CA ASP A 31 -12.87 2.87 -13.64
C ASP A 31 -13.47 1.89 -12.62
N ARG A 32 -12.88 0.70 -12.49
CA ARG A 32 -13.32 -0.37 -11.57
C ARG A 32 -12.31 -0.64 -10.45
N HIS A 33 -11.26 0.17 -10.35
CA HIS A 33 -10.17 0.03 -9.40
C HIS A 33 -10.28 1.12 -8.31
N PRO A 34 -10.62 0.76 -7.06
CA PRO A 34 -10.62 1.71 -5.96
C PRO A 34 -9.18 1.96 -5.49
N ILE A 35 -8.78 3.23 -5.46
CA ILE A 35 -7.50 3.66 -4.88
C ILE A 35 -7.74 4.02 -3.42
N THR A 36 -7.07 3.33 -2.51
CA THR A 36 -7.21 3.51 -1.07
C THR A 36 -6.23 4.55 -0.51
N ARG A 37 -6.44 4.96 0.74
CA ARG A 37 -5.55 5.89 1.43
C ARG A 37 -4.19 5.25 1.66
N SER A 38 -4.17 3.98 2.04
CA SER A 38 -2.92 3.25 2.26
C SER A 38 -2.11 3.09 0.96
N ASP A 39 -2.76 3.00 -0.20
CA ASP A 39 -2.07 2.95 -1.50
C ASP A 39 -1.34 4.27 -1.80
N VAL A 40 -2.02 5.41 -1.59
CA VAL A 40 -1.42 6.74 -1.81
C VAL A 40 -0.26 6.98 -0.85
N GLU A 41 -0.42 6.61 0.42
CA GLU A 41 0.64 6.73 1.43
C GLU A 41 1.85 5.85 1.06
N GLN A 42 1.64 4.60 0.64
CA GLN A 42 2.72 3.71 0.21
C GLN A 42 3.46 4.23 -1.02
N GLU A 43 2.74 4.69 -2.05
CA GLU A 43 3.34 5.23 -3.27
C GLU A 43 4.16 6.50 -2.98
N ALA A 44 3.65 7.37 -2.11
CA ALA A 44 4.36 8.56 -1.68
C ALA A 44 5.64 8.22 -0.89
N HIS A 45 5.57 7.27 0.05
CA HIS A 45 6.74 6.80 0.79
C HIS A 45 7.78 6.13 -0.10
N PHE A 46 7.35 5.30 -1.04
CA PHE A 46 8.22 4.64 -1.99
C PHE A 46 8.94 5.66 -2.88
N THR A 47 8.21 6.64 -3.40
CA THR A 47 8.80 7.71 -4.22
C THR A 47 9.81 8.53 -3.42
N HIS A 48 9.46 8.89 -2.20
CA HIS A 48 10.33 9.66 -1.32
C HIS A 48 11.63 8.90 -1.00
N LEU A 49 11.52 7.57 -0.79
CA LEU A 49 12.67 6.68 -0.60
C LEU A 49 13.56 6.59 -1.86
N THR A 50 12.97 6.38 -3.04
CA THR A 50 13.73 6.23 -4.29
C THR A 50 14.39 7.53 -4.73
N GLU A 51 13.78 8.68 -4.44
CA GLU A 51 14.37 10.01 -4.67
C GLU A 51 15.40 10.42 -3.61
N GLY A 52 15.60 9.60 -2.56
CA GLY A 52 16.54 9.90 -1.48
C GLY A 52 16.15 11.12 -0.64
N LYS A 53 14.87 11.50 -0.65
CA LYS A 53 14.36 12.63 0.14
C LYS A 53 14.27 12.24 1.61
N GLN A 54 14.39 13.23 2.47
CA GLN A 54 14.28 13.08 3.93
C GLN A 54 13.19 14.00 4.46
N GLY A 55 12.48 13.56 5.50
CA GLY A 55 11.43 14.32 6.14
C GLY A 55 10.04 13.71 5.97
N GLU A 56 9.03 14.51 6.32
CA GLU A 56 7.62 14.14 6.19
C GLU A 56 7.12 14.36 4.77
N ILE A 57 6.24 13.47 4.31
CA ILE A 57 5.58 13.59 3.02
C ILE A 57 4.67 14.82 3.04
N THR A 58 4.82 15.67 2.04
CA THR A 58 3.94 16.85 1.89
C THR A 58 2.64 16.50 1.18
N ASN A 59 1.57 17.24 1.43
CA ASN A 59 0.29 17.08 0.71
C ASN A 59 0.45 17.11 -0.82
N ARG A 60 1.44 17.85 -1.33
CA ARG A 60 1.73 17.90 -2.77
C ARG A 60 2.28 16.57 -3.28
N GLU A 61 3.11 15.90 -2.49
CA GLU A 61 3.67 14.60 -2.82
C GLU A 61 2.62 13.49 -2.71
N GLU A 62 1.68 13.59 -1.76
CA GLU A 62 0.50 12.71 -1.73
C GLU A 62 -0.36 12.87 -2.98
N VAL A 63 -0.62 14.12 -3.43
CA VAL A 63 -1.37 14.35 -4.68
C VAL A 63 -0.62 13.80 -5.88
N ALA A 64 0.70 14.02 -5.96
CA ALA A 64 1.50 13.47 -7.06
C ALA A 64 1.55 11.92 -7.03
N ALA A 65 1.52 11.31 -5.84
CA ALA A 65 1.41 9.86 -5.69
C ALA A 65 0.06 9.34 -6.18
N LEU A 66 -1.04 10.03 -5.83
CA LEU A 66 -2.36 9.71 -6.36
C LEU A 66 -2.40 9.80 -7.90
N GLU A 67 -1.85 10.85 -8.50
CA GLU A 67 -1.78 10.99 -9.96
C GLU A 67 -1.03 9.82 -10.62
N ARG A 68 0.11 9.40 -10.05
CA ARG A 68 0.85 8.22 -10.55
C ARG A 68 0.03 6.94 -10.47
N LEU A 69 -0.73 6.73 -9.39
CA LEU A 69 -1.60 5.57 -9.24
C LEU A 69 -2.72 5.59 -10.29
N VAL A 70 -3.33 6.75 -10.54
CA VAL A 70 -4.34 6.92 -11.57
C VAL A 70 -3.78 6.58 -12.95
N ASP A 71 -2.62 7.15 -13.30
CA ASP A 71 -1.99 6.90 -14.60
C ASP A 71 -1.65 5.41 -14.79
N ARG A 72 -1.15 4.76 -13.74
CA ARG A 72 -0.85 3.33 -13.75
C ARG A 72 -2.10 2.48 -14.01
N ASP A 73 -3.21 2.78 -13.35
CA ASP A 73 -4.47 2.06 -13.53
C ASP A 73 -5.04 2.27 -14.94
N LEU A 74 -4.99 3.51 -15.46
CA LEU A 74 -5.41 3.80 -16.83
C LEU A 74 -4.57 3.04 -17.87
N ILE A 75 -3.26 2.91 -17.64
CA ILE A 75 -2.39 2.11 -18.52
C ILE A 75 -2.73 0.62 -18.40
N ALA A 76 -2.95 0.11 -17.20
CA ALA A 76 -3.29 -1.29 -16.97
C ALA A 76 -4.60 -1.68 -17.66
N ASP A 77 -5.63 -0.83 -17.56
CA ASP A 77 -6.91 -1.04 -18.23
C ASP A 77 -6.77 -0.99 -19.75
N GLN A 78 -5.98 -0.07 -20.30
CA GLN A 78 -5.68 -0.06 -21.74
C GLN A 78 -4.97 -1.33 -22.20
N VAL A 79 -3.96 -1.79 -21.46
CA VAL A 79 -3.23 -3.04 -21.75
C VAL A 79 -4.18 -4.24 -21.77
N ALA A 80 -5.13 -4.29 -20.83
CA ALA A 80 -6.15 -5.33 -20.77
C ALA A 80 -7.09 -5.30 -21.99
N VAL A 81 -7.49 -4.11 -22.44
CA VAL A 81 -8.37 -3.92 -23.61
C VAL A 81 -7.67 -4.25 -24.93
N PHE A 82 -6.41 -3.82 -25.09
CA PHE A 82 -5.66 -4.02 -26.34
C PHE A 82 -5.03 -5.41 -26.48
N GLY A 83 -5.24 -6.31 -25.52
CA GLY A 83 -4.91 -7.73 -25.65
C GLY A 83 -3.41 -8.00 -25.72
N VAL A 84 -2.64 -7.48 -24.77
CA VAL A 84 -1.22 -7.83 -24.63
C VAL A 84 -1.09 -9.28 -24.19
N VAL A 85 -0.12 -10.01 -24.76
CA VAL A 85 0.22 -11.38 -24.35
C VAL A 85 0.57 -11.37 -22.86
N PRO A 86 -0.10 -12.17 -22.01
CA PRO A 86 0.21 -12.20 -20.59
C PRO A 86 1.65 -12.67 -20.38
N VAL A 87 2.37 -11.99 -19.48
CA VAL A 87 3.74 -12.36 -19.11
C VAL A 87 3.72 -13.76 -18.50
N THR A 88 4.57 -14.65 -19.01
CA THR A 88 4.68 -16.00 -18.49
C THR A 88 5.41 -16.00 -17.14
N LYS A 89 5.19 -17.05 -16.35
CA LYS A 89 5.84 -17.17 -15.04
C LYS A 89 7.36 -17.27 -15.20
N GLU A 90 7.81 -17.96 -16.24
CA GLU A 90 9.22 -18.16 -16.57
C GLU A 90 9.91 -16.84 -16.95
N GLU A 91 9.24 -15.98 -17.73
CA GLU A 91 9.74 -14.64 -18.07
C GLU A 91 9.84 -13.73 -16.84
N LEU A 92 8.85 -13.80 -15.95
CA LEU A 92 8.85 -13.05 -14.69
C LEU A 92 10.02 -13.50 -13.79
N GLU A 93 10.19 -14.80 -13.59
CA GLU A 93 11.28 -15.36 -12.78
C GLU A 93 12.66 -14.99 -13.35
N ALA A 94 12.82 -15.04 -14.68
CA ALA A 94 14.04 -14.63 -15.34
C ALA A 94 14.38 -13.15 -15.09
N ARG A 95 13.39 -12.26 -15.17
CA ARG A 95 13.58 -10.83 -14.86
C ARG A 95 13.88 -10.57 -13.39
N VAL A 96 13.22 -11.29 -12.48
CA VAL A 96 13.52 -11.20 -11.05
C VAL A 96 14.96 -11.64 -10.78
N LEU A 97 15.42 -12.74 -11.37
CA LEU A 97 16.80 -13.21 -11.22
C LEU A 97 17.81 -12.18 -11.74
N GLU A 98 17.52 -11.55 -12.89
CA GLU A 98 18.37 -10.50 -13.44
C GLU A 98 18.46 -9.28 -12.52
N MET A 99 17.34 -8.86 -11.93
CA MET A 99 17.34 -7.77 -10.94
C MET A 99 18.14 -8.14 -9.69
N ARG A 100 17.99 -9.38 -9.18
CA ARG A 100 18.75 -9.85 -8.00
C ARG A 100 20.27 -9.81 -8.21
N LYS A 101 20.74 -10.14 -9.42
CA LYS A 101 22.17 -10.08 -9.77
C LYS A 101 22.76 -8.67 -9.71
N GLN A 102 21.93 -7.62 -9.72
CA GLN A 102 22.38 -6.24 -9.58
C GLN A 102 22.63 -5.84 -8.12
N LEU A 103 22.24 -6.68 -7.16
CA LEU A 103 22.38 -6.43 -5.73
C LEU A 103 23.46 -7.34 -5.12
N PRO A 104 24.30 -6.81 -4.21
CA PRO A 104 25.27 -7.62 -3.48
C PRO A 104 24.54 -8.64 -2.60
N GLY A 105 24.86 -9.94 -2.75
CA GLY A 105 24.20 -11.04 -2.04
C GLY A 105 22.92 -11.57 -2.70
N GLY A 106 22.59 -11.13 -3.91
CA GLY A 106 21.42 -11.63 -4.66
C GLY A 106 21.70 -12.81 -5.61
N GLU A 107 22.92 -13.37 -5.61
CA GLU A 107 23.34 -14.40 -6.55
C GLU A 107 22.68 -15.77 -6.29
N SER A 108 22.33 -16.06 -5.03
CA SER A 108 21.59 -17.27 -4.64
C SER A 108 20.25 -16.93 -4.00
N ASP A 109 19.25 -17.81 -4.16
CA ASP A 109 17.92 -17.62 -3.55
C ASP A 109 17.97 -17.61 -2.02
N SER A 110 18.90 -18.38 -1.44
CA SER A 110 19.14 -18.43 0.01
C SER A 110 19.71 -17.13 0.55
N GLU A 111 20.69 -16.53 -0.14
CA GLU A 111 21.29 -15.27 0.30
C GLU A 111 20.30 -14.11 0.09
N TRP A 112 19.57 -14.11 -1.02
CA TRP A 112 18.52 -13.14 -1.31
C TRP A 112 17.44 -13.09 -0.22
N ARG A 113 17.00 -14.26 0.27
CA ARG A 113 15.99 -14.37 1.34
C ARG A 113 16.49 -13.95 2.72
N SER A 114 17.81 -13.78 2.87
CA SER A 114 18.47 -13.43 4.13
C SER A 114 18.95 -11.98 4.20
N LEU A 115 18.83 -11.23 3.10
CA LEU A 115 19.00 -9.77 3.05
C LEU A 115 17.81 -9.06 3.73
#